data_AF-A0A392R5Q2-F1
#
_entry.id   AF-A0A392R5Q2-F1
#
_cell.length_a   1.000
_cell.length_b   1.000
_cell.length_c   1.000
_cell.angle_alpha   90.00
_cell.angle_beta   90.00
_cell.angle_gamma   90.00
#
_symmetry.space_group_name_H-M   'P 1'
#
loop_
_entity.id
_entity.type
_entity.pdbx_description
1 polymer ?
#
loop_
_entity_poly.entity_id
_entity_poly.type
_entity_poly.pdbx_seq_one_letter_code
_entity_poly.pdbx_strand_id
1 'polypeptide(L)'
;DYPYAVDGLEIWTTIKTWVQDYVSLYYATDNDIKSDSELQHWWKEVVEKGHGDLKDKPWWPKLQTLEELIEVCTIIIWTASALHAAVNFGQYPYGGFILNRPTLSRRLLPEKGSAQYDEMVKSPQKAYLRTITPKFQTLIDLSVIEILSRHA
;
A
#
# COMPACT_ATOMS: atom_id res chain seq x y z
N ASP A 1 10.72 -18.52 2.45
CA ASP A 1 9.32 -18.55 2.87
C ASP A 1 8.90 -17.16 3.31
N TYR A 2 8.30 -16.38 2.39
CA TYR A 2 7.85 -15.00 2.64
C TYR A 2 6.38 -14.90 2.21
N PRO A 3 5.41 -15.05 3.15
CA PRO A 3 4.00 -15.26 2.81
C PRO A 3 3.39 -14.19 1.90
N TYR A 4 3.58 -12.90 2.22
CA TYR A 4 3.08 -11.79 1.38
C TYR A 4 3.58 -11.89 -0.07
N ALA A 5 4.85 -12.26 -0.28
CA ALA A 5 5.42 -12.35 -1.62
C ALA A 5 4.98 -13.62 -2.36
N VAL A 6 4.94 -14.77 -1.66
CA VAL A 6 4.54 -16.05 -2.26
C VAL A 6 3.08 -15.99 -2.72
N ASP A 7 2.16 -15.63 -1.82
CA ASP A 7 0.73 -15.52 -2.13
C ASP A 7 0.49 -14.38 -3.13
N GLY A 8 1.23 -13.28 -2.98
CA GLY A 8 1.13 -12.13 -3.87
C GLY A 8 1.52 -12.45 -5.32
N LEU A 9 2.54 -13.29 -5.54
CA LEU A 9 2.94 -13.70 -6.89
C LEU A 9 1.90 -14.58 -7.58
N GLU A 10 1.17 -15.42 -6.83
CA GLU A 10 0.08 -16.22 -7.38
C GLU A 10 -1.09 -15.33 -7.85
N ILE A 11 -1.48 -14.36 -7.02
CA ILE A 11 -2.54 -13.41 -7.37
C ILE A 11 -2.10 -12.51 -8.53
N TRP A 12 -0.87 -12.01 -8.51
CA TRP A 12 -0.30 -11.21 -9.61
C TRP A 12 -0.33 -11.96 -10.93
N THR A 13 0.13 -13.22 -10.93
CA THR A 13 0.12 -14.07 -12.14
C THR A 13 -1.29 -14.28 -12.66
N THR A 14 -2.25 -14.50 -11.76
CA THR A 14 -3.67 -14.66 -12.12
C THR A 14 -4.23 -13.39 -12.78
N ILE A 15 -3.97 -12.22 -12.20
CA ILE A 15 -4.39 -10.93 -12.77
C ILE A 15 -3.76 -10.73 -14.15
N LYS A 16 -2.44 -10.96 -14.27
CA LYS A 16 -1.73 -10.75 -15.53
C LYS A 16 -2.27 -11.65 -16.64
N THR A 17 -2.53 -12.92 -16.36
CA THR A 17 -3.14 -13.85 -17.32
C THR A 17 -4.52 -13.36 -17.76
N TRP A 18 -5.38 -12.96 -16.81
CA TRP A 18 -6.70 -12.41 -17.15
C TRP A 18 -6.61 -11.15 -18.03
N VAL A 19 -5.74 -10.20 -17.68
CA VAL A 19 -5.55 -8.97 -18.46
C VAL A 19 -5.05 -9.31 -19.87
N GLN A 20 -4.09 -10.22 -20.00
CA GLN A 20 -3.56 -10.65 -21.29
C GLN A 20 -4.66 -11.26 -22.16
N ASP A 21 -5.44 -12.20 -21.62
CA ASP A 21 -6.55 -12.82 -22.34
C ASP A 21 -7.58 -11.78 -22.77
N TYR A 22 -7.95 -10.84 -21.89
CA TYR A 22 -8.92 -9.80 -22.18
C TYR A 22 -8.45 -8.79 -23.23
N VAL A 23 -7.23 -8.26 -23.09
CA VAL A 23 -6.64 -7.30 -24.05
C VAL A 23 -6.56 -7.91 -25.46
N SER A 24 -6.23 -9.20 -25.55
CA SER A 24 -6.11 -9.92 -26.82
C SER A 24 -7.43 -10.07 -27.58
N LEU A 25 -8.58 -9.82 -26.93
CA LEU A 25 -9.89 -9.80 -27.60
C LEU A 25 -10.13 -8.52 -28.41
N TYR A 26 -9.49 -7.41 -28.04
CA TYR A 26 -9.76 -6.09 -28.61
C TYR A 26 -8.59 -5.55 -29.44
N TYR A 27 -7.37 -5.93 -29.11
CA TYR A 27 -6.16 -5.47 -29.77
C TYR A 27 -5.34 -6.66 -30.25
N ALA A 28 -5.17 -6.79 -31.57
CA ALA A 28 -4.43 -7.88 -32.17
C ALA A 28 -2.95 -7.55 -32.34
N THR A 29 -2.61 -6.27 -32.46
CA THR A 29 -1.26 -5.78 -32.73
C THR A 29 -0.95 -4.50 -31.97
N ASP A 30 0.33 -4.18 -31.83
CA ASP A 30 0.78 -2.91 -31.27
C ASP A 30 0.25 -1.69 -32.04
N ASN A 31 -0.07 -1.83 -33.33
CA ASN A 31 -0.65 -0.73 -34.10
C ASN A 31 -2.07 -0.39 -33.65
N ASP A 32 -2.83 -1.36 -33.14
CA ASP A 32 -4.16 -1.12 -32.60
C ASP A 32 -4.05 -0.25 -31.34
N ILE A 33 -3.03 -0.49 -30.50
CA ILE A 33 -2.73 0.33 -29.30
C ILE A 33 -2.36 1.78 -29.67
N LYS A 34 -1.50 1.94 -30.67
CA LYS A 34 -1.03 3.27 -31.12
C LYS A 34 -2.14 4.09 -31.77
N SER A 35 -3.08 3.41 -32.44
CA SER A 35 -4.16 4.06 -33.19
C SER A 35 -5.40 4.35 -32.33
N ASP A 36 -5.52 3.75 -31.15
CA ASP A 36 -6.59 4.07 -30.20
C ASP A 36 -6.39 5.46 -29.58
N SER A 37 -7.14 6.43 -30.10
CA SER A 37 -7.05 7.80 -29.62
C SER A 37 -7.49 7.97 -28.17
N GLU A 38 -8.50 7.23 -27.69
CA GLU A 38 -8.99 7.39 -26.32
C GLU A 38 -7.95 6.86 -25.33
N LEU A 39 -7.37 5.70 -25.62
CA LEU A 39 -6.33 5.09 -24.81
C LEU A 39 -5.07 5.98 -24.70
N GLN A 40 -4.63 6.57 -25.81
CA GLN A 40 -3.47 7.47 -25.82
C GLN A 40 -3.74 8.75 -25.01
N HIS A 41 -4.92 9.35 -25.14
CA HIS A 41 -5.28 10.56 -24.38
C HIS A 41 -5.45 10.26 -22.88
N TRP A 42 -6.05 9.12 -22.54
CA TRP A 42 -6.19 8.67 -21.15
C TRP A 42 -4.83 8.54 -20.47
N TRP A 43 -3.91 7.78 -21.08
CA TRP A 43 -2.59 7.56 -20.46
C TRP A 43 -1.77 8.84 -20.36
N LYS A 44 -1.83 9.68 -21.40
CA LYS A 44 -1.21 10.99 -21.37
C LYS A 44 -1.74 11.83 -20.21
N GLU A 45 -3.05 11.87 -20.00
CA GLU A 45 -3.63 12.65 -18.90
C GLU A 45 -3.27 12.09 -17.53
N VAL A 46 -3.28 10.77 -17.36
CA VAL A 46 -2.86 10.09 -16.12
C VAL A 46 -1.43 10.51 -15.75
N VAL A 47 -0.50 10.49 -16.71
CA VAL A 47 0.91 10.82 -16.47
C VAL A 47 1.16 12.32 -16.35
N GLU A 48 0.66 13.13 -17.29
CA GLU A 48 1.00 14.55 -17.37
C GLU A 48 0.19 15.43 -16.42
N LYS A 49 -1.02 15.01 -16.03
CA LYS A 49 -1.88 15.76 -15.10
C LYS A 49 -2.09 15.02 -13.79
N GLY A 50 -2.52 13.75 -13.83
CA GLY A 50 -2.81 12.95 -12.64
C GLY A 50 -1.59 12.79 -11.73
N HIS A 51 -0.45 12.40 -12.32
CA HIS A 51 0.87 12.30 -11.69
C HIS A 51 1.86 13.32 -12.28
N GLY A 52 1.39 14.53 -12.57
CA GLY A 52 2.12 15.55 -13.34
C GLY A 52 3.42 16.05 -12.69
N ASP A 53 3.57 15.87 -11.38
CA ASP A 53 4.80 16.12 -10.62
C ASP A 53 5.91 15.11 -10.94
N LEU A 54 5.54 13.93 -11.45
CA LEU A 54 6.44 12.84 -11.83
C LEU A 54 6.48 12.57 -13.34
N LYS A 55 5.77 13.33 -14.18
CA LYS A 55 5.67 13.09 -15.63
C LYS A 55 7.02 12.96 -16.36
N ASP A 56 8.05 13.64 -15.86
CA ASP A 56 9.39 13.69 -16.48
C ASP A 56 10.29 12.50 -16.10
N LYS A 57 9.76 11.53 -15.32
CA LYS A 57 10.52 10.35 -14.91
C LYS A 57 10.64 9.32 -16.05
N PRO A 58 11.80 8.67 -16.19
CA PRO A 58 12.07 7.78 -17.33
C PRO A 58 11.35 6.43 -17.25
N TRP A 59 10.76 6.09 -16.10
CA TRP A 59 10.15 4.79 -15.86
C TRP A 59 8.69 4.68 -16.32
N TRP A 60 8.10 5.75 -16.85
CA TRP A 60 6.74 5.69 -17.40
C TRP A 60 6.69 4.85 -18.69
N PRO A 61 5.84 3.81 -18.75
CA PRO A 61 5.49 3.14 -20.01
C PRO A 61 5.02 4.15 -21.05
N LYS A 62 5.35 3.91 -22.32
CA LYS A 62 4.92 4.80 -23.42
C LYS A 62 3.53 4.44 -23.94
N LEU A 63 3.03 3.26 -23.58
CA LEU A 63 1.74 2.71 -24.01
C LEU A 63 1.60 2.67 -25.53
N GLN A 64 2.61 2.10 -26.18
CA GLN A 64 2.72 1.92 -27.62
C GLN A 64 2.68 0.45 -28.04
N THR A 65 2.71 -0.49 -27.08
CA THR A 65 2.66 -1.93 -27.34
C THR A 65 1.59 -2.64 -26.53
N LEU A 66 1.20 -3.83 -26.98
CA LEU A 66 0.32 -4.73 -26.22
C LEU A 66 0.91 -5.07 -24.85
N GLU A 67 2.21 -5.32 -24.78
CA GLU A 67 2.91 -5.64 -23.54
C GLU A 67 2.81 -4.49 -22.52
N GLU A 68 3.01 -3.24 -22.97
CA GLU A 68 2.88 -2.07 -22.10
C GLU A 68 1.44 -1.88 -21.61
N LEU A 69 0.43 -2.11 -22.46
CA LEU A 69 -0.98 -2.03 -22.02
C LEU A 69 -1.29 -3.12 -20.98
N ILE A 70 -0.86 -4.36 -21.23
CA ILE A 70 -1.05 -5.47 -20.29
C ILE A 70 -0.36 -5.15 -18.96
N GLU A 71 0.86 -4.61 -18.99
CA GLU A 71 1.60 -4.23 -17.79
C GLU A 71 0.89 -3.12 -17.01
N VAL A 72 0.51 -2.03 -17.67
CA VAL A 72 -0.19 -0.89 -17.04
C VAL A 72 -1.50 -1.36 -16.39
N CYS A 73 -2.33 -2.11 -17.11
CA CYS A 73 -3.60 -2.63 -16.57
C CYS A 73 -3.37 -3.61 -15.41
N THR A 74 -2.37 -4.49 -15.51
CA THR A 74 -2.02 -5.44 -14.44
C THR A 74 -1.61 -4.69 -13.18
N ILE A 75 -0.74 -3.67 -13.29
CA ILE A 75 -0.31 -2.84 -12.15
C ILE A 75 -1.51 -2.15 -11.50
N ILE A 76 -2.36 -1.50 -12.30
CA ILE A 76 -3.54 -0.78 -11.78
C ILE A 76 -4.46 -1.72 -11.01
N ILE A 77 -4.80 -2.89 -11.60
CA ILE A 77 -5.68 -3.87 -10.96
C ILE A 77 -5.03 -4.44 -9.70
N TRP A 78 -3.75 -4.80 -9.74
CA TRP A 78 -3.00 -5.27 -8.57
C TRP A 78 -3.02 -4.25 -7.43
N THR A 79 -2.72 -2.98 -7.74
CA THR A 79 -2.69 -1.89 -6.78
C THR A 79 -4.04 -1.68 -6.12
N ALA A 80 -5.12 -1.67 -6.90
CA ALA A 80 -6.48 -1.45 -6.41
C ALA A 80 -7.06 -2.66 -5.64
N SER A 81 -6.55 -3.87 -5.87
CA SER A 81 -7.07 -5.10 -5.29
C SER A 81 -6.13 -5.67 -4.23
N ALA A 82 -5.22 -6.55 -4.62
CA ALA A 82 -4.40 -7.37 -3.73
C ALA A 82 -3.43 -6.54 -2.89
N LEU A 83 -2.79 -5.51 -3.48
CA LEU A 83 -1.91 -4.62 -2.72
C LEU A 83 -2.69 -3.87 -1.64
N HIS A 84 -3.80 -3.24 -2.02
CA HIS A 84 -4.68 -2.54 -1.08
C HIS A 84 -5.17 -3.50 0.02
N ALA A 85 -5.64 -4.69 -0.33
CA ALA A 85 -6.11 -5.67 0.63
C ALA A 85 -5.03 -6.07 1.64
N ALA A 86 -3.82 -6.36 1.16
CA ALA A 86 -2.69 -6.80 1.98
C ALA A 86 -2.27 -5.74 3.02
N VAL A 87 -2.38 -4.45 2.71
CA VAL A 87 -2.01 -3.37 3.63
C VAL A 87 -3.19 -2.81 4.44
N ASN A 88 -4.43 -3.07 4.00
CA ASN A 88 -5.62 -2.49 4.62
C ASN A 88 -6.27 -3.41 5.67
N PHE A 89 -6.60 -4.66 5.32
CA PHE A 89 -7.45 -5.50 6.18
C PHE A 89 -6.72 -6.08 7.40
N GLY A 90 -5.38 -5.98 7.42
CA GLY A 90 -4.55 -6.32 8.58
C GLY A 90 -4.45 -5.23 9.65
N GLN A 91 -5.01 -4.03 9.42
CA GLN A 91 -4.83 -2.89 10.34
C GLN A 91 -5.33 -3.20 11.76
N TYR A 92 -6.59 -3.61 11.94
CA TYR A 92 -7.11 -3.99 13.27
C TYR A 92 -6.60 -5.36 13.73
N PRO A 93 -6.54 -6.42 12.91
CA PRO A 93 -6.01 -7.72 13.35
C PRO A 93 -4.61 -7.65 13.99
N TYR A 94 -3.72 -6.80 13.46
CA TYR A 94 -2.38 -6.60 14.04
C TYR A 94 -2.30 -5.39 14.98
N GLY A 95 -2.98 -4.29 14.67
CA GLY A 95 -2.89 -3.02 15.39
C GLY A 95 -3.93 -2.81 16.48
N GLY A 96 -4.93 -3.69 16.58
CA GLY A 96 -5.99 -3.67 17.59
C GLY A 96 -5.47 -3.72 19.03
N PHE A 97 -4.23 -4.19 19.20
CA PHE A 97 -3.46 -4.07 20.43
C PHE A 97 -2.35 -3.03 20.26
N ILE A 98 -2.53 -1.84 20.84
CA ILE A 98 -1.65 -0.67 20.60
C ILE A 98 -0.18 -0.90 20.97
N LEU A 99 0.13 -1.88 21.82
CA LEU A 99 1.52 -2.22 22.13
C LEU A 99 2.24 -2.90 20.94
N ASN A 100 1.50 -3.52 20.02
CA ASN A 100 2.07 -4.19 18.85
C ASN A 100 2.34 -3.20 17.70
N ARG A 101 1.49 -2.18 17.52
CA ARG A 101 1.62 -1.15 16.48
C ARG A 101 1.38 0.26 17.06
N PRO A 102 2.32 0.81 17.85
CA PRO A 102 2.19 2.16 18.36
C PRO A 102 2.28 3.18 17.21
N THR A 103 1.35 4.13 17.19
CA THR A 103 1.25 5.19 16.17
C THR A 103 2.11 6.41 16.46
N LEU A 104 2.54 6.57 17.73
CA LEU A 104 3.34 7.71 18.21
C LEU A 104 4.39 7.26 19.22
N SER A 105 5.51 7.98 19.25
CA SER A 105 6.53 7.93 20.30
C SER A 105 6.70 9.33 20.92
N ARG A 106 6.59 9.44 22.24
CA ARG A 106 6.48 10.72 22.97
C ARG A 106 7.73 11.17 23.71
N ARG A 107 8.71 10.28 23.87
CA ARG A 107 10.00 10.59 24.50
C ARG A 107 11.09 9.70 23.93
N LEU A 108 12.32 10.19 23.97
CA LEU A 108 13.52 9.43 23.66
C LEU A 108 13.84 8.42 24.79
N LEU A 109 14.86 7.60 24.56
CA LEU A 109 15.40 6.75 25.61
C LEU A 109 15.90 7.62 26.79
N PRO A 110 15.62 7.21 28.04
CA PRO A 110 16.07 7.97 29.20
C PRO A 110 17.57 7.76 29.45
N GLU A 111 18.25 8.79 29.93
CA GLU A 111 19.66 8.73 30.33
C GLU A 111 19.85 7.93 31.62
N LYS A 112 20.97 7.20 31.74
CA LYS A 112 21.31 6.47 32.98
C LYS A 112 21.37 7.43 34.17
N GLY A 113 20.75 7.03 35.28
CA GLY A 113 20.66 7.86 36.49
C GLY A 113 19.51 8.88 36.50
N SER A 114 18.73 8.98 35.41
CA SER A 114 17.51 9.79 35.41
C SER A 114 16.34 9.07 36.09
N ALA A 115 15.35 9.83 36.58
CA ALA A 115 14.13 9.28 37.17
C ALA A 115 13.33 8.42 36.17
N GLN A 116 13.39 8.76 34.88
CA GLN A 116 12.74 8.01 33.81
C GLN A 116 13.47 6.69 33.53
N TYR A 117 14.79 6.65 33.71
CA TYR A 117 15.55 5.40 33.65
C TYR A 117 15.18 4.48 34.82
N ASP A 118 15.06 5.03 36.03
CA ASP A 118 14.57 4.28 37.19
C ASP A 118 13.15 3.76 37.00
N GLU A 119 12.25 4.53 36.38
CA GLU A 119 10.90 4.07 36.00
C GLU A 119 10.97 2.89 35.03
N MET A 120 11.85 2.94 34.03
CA MET A 120 12.04 1.86 33.08
C MET A 120 12.50 0.57 33.76
N VAL A 121 13.43 0.66 34.73
CA VAL A 121 13.91 -0.50 35.49
C VAL A 121 12.84 -1.05 36.44
N LYS A 122 12.17 -0.18 37.19
CA LYS A 122 11.19 -0.59 38.22
C LYS A 122 9.82 -0.92 37.67
N SER A 123 9.44 -0.35 36.52
CA SER A 123 8.10 -0.44 35.94
C SER A 123 8.15 -0.35 34.41
N PRO A 124 8.74 -1.35 33.73
CA PRO A 124 8.96 -1.32 32.29
C PRO A 124 7.66 -1.17 31.47
N GLN A 125 6.56 -1.77 31.92
CA GLN A 125 5.25 -1.62 31.27
C GLN A 125 4.75 -0.15 31.32
N LYS A 126 4.87 0.49 32.48
CA LYS A 126 4.51 1.91 32.65
C LYS A 126 5.42 2.80 31.82
N ALA A 127 6.72 2.48 31.78
CA ALA A 127 7.67 3.22 30.97
C ALA A 127 7.35 3.10 29.46
N TYR A 128 7.00 1.91 28.98
CA TYR A 128 6.57 1.66 27.61
C TYR A 128 5.29 2.43 27.27
N LEU A 129 4.26 2.34 28.11
CA LEU A 129 2.99 3.06 27.95
C LEU A 129 3.15 4.59 27.97
N ARG A 130 4.12 5.12 28.71
CA ARG A 130 4.46 6.55 28.68
C ARG A 130 5.21 6.97 27.41
N THR A 131 5.90 6.04 26.76
CA THR A 131 6.61 6.31 25.51
C THR A 131 5.69 6.24 24.30
N ILE A 132 4.82 5.23 24.22
CA ILE A 132 3.94 5.06 23.05
C ILE A 132 2.70 5.98 23.07
N THR A 133 1.82 5.83 22.07
CA THR A 133 0.55 6.53 21.90
C THR A 133 -0.25 6.70 23.21
N PRO A 134 -0.67 7.92 23.58
CA PRO A 134 -1.53 8.15 24.74
C PRO A 134 -2.90 7.47 24.62
N LYS A 135 -3.48 7.13 25.77
CA LYS A 135 -4.77 6.44 25.88
C LYS A 135 -5.89 7.06 25.01
N PHE A 136 -6.03 8.38 25.01
CA PHE A 136 -7.10 9.03 24.24
C PHE A 136 -6.92 8.87 22.72
N GLN A 137 -5.72 9.14 22.20
CA GLN A 137 -5.39 8.88 20.79
C GLN A 137 -5.53 7.40 20.43
N THR A 138 -5.14 6.48 21.33
CA THR A 138 -5.34 5.04 21.12
C THR A 138 -6.81 4.71 20.87
N LEU A 139 -7.75 5.27 21.62
CA LEU A 139 -9.17 4.99 21.40
C LEU A 139 -9.62 5.43 20.00
N ILE A 140 -9.16 6.59 19.54
CA ILE A 140 -9.45 7.09 18.19
C ILE A 140 -8.84 6.17 17.13
N ASP A 141 -7.55 5.85 17.26
CA ASP A 141 -6.82 4.99 16.33
C ASP A 141 -7.51 3.63 16.19
N LEU A 142 -7.84 3.00 17.33
CA LEU A 142 -8.50 1.69 17.37
C LEU A 142 -9.87 1.72 16.71
N SER A 143 -10.69 2.75 16.97
CA SER A 143 -12.00 2.89 16.32
C SER A 143 -11.89 3.07 14.81
N VAL A 144 -10.92 3.85 14.34
CA VAL A 144 -10.71 4.07 12.90
C VAL A 144 -10.27 2.78 12.21
N ILE A 145 -9.24 2.11 12.73
CA ILE A 145 -8.72 0.89 12.08
C ILE A 145 -9.71 -0.28 12.19
N GLU A 146 -10.59 -0.31 13.20
CA GLU A 146 -11.70 -1.27 13.27
C GLU A 146 -12.66 -1.08 12.09
N ILE A 147 -13.07 0.16 11.80
CA ILE A 147 -13.94 0.47 10.66
C ILE A 147 -13.25 0.07 9.34
N LEU A 148 -11.98 0.45 9.17
CA LEU A 148 -11.23 0.21 7.92
C LEU A 148 -10.93 -1.26 7.64
N SER A 149 -10.95 -2.12 8.67
CA SER A 149 -10.65 -3.55 8.54
C SER A 149 -11.90 -4.42 8.31
N ARG A 150 -13.10 -3.85 8.32
CA ARG A 150 -14.35 -4.59 8.14
C ARG A 150 -14.77 -4.60 6.68
N HIS A 151 -15.13 -5.78 6.19
CA HIS A 151 -15.85 -5.91 4.93
C HIS A 151 -17.31 -5.50 5.15
N ALA A 152 -17.86 -4.70 4.21
CA ALA A 152 -19.21 -4.17 4.26
C ALA A 152 -20.30 -5.24 4.10
#